data_AF-X1MJV5-F1
#
_entry.id   AF-X1MJV5-F1
#
_cell.length_a   1.000
_cell.length_b   1.000
_cell.length_c   1.000
_cell.angle_alpha   90.00
_cell.angle_beta   90.00
_cell.angle_gamma   90.00
#
_symmetry.space_group_name_H-M   'P 1'
#
loop_
_entity.id
_entity.type
_entity.pdbx_description
1 polymer ?
#
loop_
_entity_poly.entity_id
_entity_poly.type
_entity_poly.pdbx_seq_one_letter_code
_entity_poly.pdbx_strand_id
1 'polypeptide(L)'
;IFIDEVPINEIRSPEFEIRNEGYPKFHWEFGKEIMEKIDTILNYNIAGAIEISSFQCGCDAVIKEFVEKKFKQNKTPFLYLLIDEHTGEAGIQTRLEAFMDTI
;
A
#
# COMPACT_ATOMS: atom_id res chain seq x y z
N ILE A 1 -6.57 15.57 -14.02
CA ILE A 1 -7.32 15.45 -12.75
C ILE A 1 -6.39 15.99 -11.68
N PHE A 2 -6.67 17.19 -11.16
CA PHE A 2 -5.89 17.74 -10.06
C PHE A 2 -6.26 16.95 -8.82
N ILE A 3 -5.29 16.26 -8.21
CA ILE A 3 -5.44 15.75 -6.84
C ILE A 3 -5.34 16.99 -5.95
N ASP A 4 -6.45 17.70 -5.84
CA ASP A 4 -6.59 18.79 -4.89
C ASP A 4 -6.65 18.14 -3.50
N GLU A 5 -5.56 18.33 -2.76
CA GLU A 5 -5.39 18.05 -1.33
C GLU A 5 -5.88 16.67 -0.86
N VAL A 6 -4.93 15.72 -0.73
CA VAL A 6 -5.15 14.54 0.11
C VAL A 6 -5.42 15.03 1.54
N PRO A 7 -6.60 14.78 2.14
CA PRO A 7 -6.93 15.27 3.47
C PRO A 7 -6.17 14.46 4.53
N ILE A 8 -4.90 14.78 4.72
CA ILE A 8 -4.03 14.14 5.72
C ILE A 8 -4.55 14.40 7.15
N ASN A 9 -5.30 15.48 7.35
CA ASN A 9 -5.77 15.93 8.66
C ASN A 9 -6.93 15.12 9.27
N GLU A 10 -7.57 14.23 8.51
CA GLU A 10 -8.68 13.40 9.04
C GLU A 10 -8.23 12.01 9.52
N ILE A 11 -6.98 11.62 9.25
CA ILE A 11 -6.43 10.36 9.75
C ILE A 11 -6.03 10.56 11.22
N ARG A 12 -7.00 10.41 12.13
CA ARG A 12 -6.68 10.21 13.55
C ARG A 12 -5.81 8.97 13.67
N SER A 13 -4.52 9.17 13.98
CA SER A 13 -3.61 8.10 14.37
C SER A 13 -4.18 7.43 15.63
N PRO A 14 -4.69 6.19 15.55
CA PRO A 14 -5.16 5.49 16.72
C PRO A 14 -3.94 5.12 17.57
N GLU A 15 -4.12 5.06 18.88
CA GLU A 15 -3.08 4.58 19.79
C GLU A 15 -2.70 3.14 19.39
N PHE A 16 -1.40 2.93 19.13
CA PHE A 16 -0.84 1.67 18.65
C PHE A 16 -1.08 0.54 19.67
N GLU A 17 -2.05 -0.34 19.42
CA GLU A 17 -2.04 -1.68 20.00
C GLU A 17 -1.36 -2.64 19.03
N ILE A 18 -0.09 -2.96 19.33
CA ILE A 18 0.70 -3.94 18.57
C ILE A 18 0.03 -5.30 18.72
N ARG A 19 -0.77 -5.69 17.73
CA ARG A 19 -1.19 -7.08 17.56
C ARG A 19 0.04 -7.86 17.10
N ASN A 20 0.55 -8.74 17.96
CA ASN A 20 1.58 -9.71 17.60
C ASN A 20 1.01 -10.72 16.60
N GLU A 21 0.85 -10.31 15.35
CA GLU A 21 0.68 -11.26 14.27
C GLU A 21 2.03 -11.86 13.91
N GLY A 22 2.02 -13.16 13.63
CA GLY A 22 3.20 -13.99 13.36
C GLY A 22 3.84 -13.70 12.00
N TYR A 23 4.25 -12.46 11.77
CA TYR A 23 5.05 -12.10 10.60
C TYR A 23 6.41 -12.79 10.66
N PRO A 24 6.97 -13.19 9.51
CA PRO A 24 8.34 -13.65 9.48
C PRO A 24 9.26 -12.53 9.97
N LYS A 25 10.39 -12.91 10.57
CA LYS A 25 11.42 -11.93 10.93
C LYS A 25 11.99 -11.34 9.65
N PHE A 26 11.54 -10.13 9.30
CA PHE A 26 12.10 -9.40 8.18
C PHE A 26 13.57 -9.07 8.44
N HIS A 27 14.38 -9.11 7.38
CA HIS A 27 15.76 -8.65 7.45
C HIS A 27 15.86 -7.12 7.60
N TRP A 28 14.85 -6.40 7.11
CA TRP A 28 14.78 -4.94 7.16
C TRP A 28 13.87 -4.49 8.30
N GLU A 29 14.36 -3.56 9.11
CA GLU A 29 13.67 -3.07 10.31
C GLU A 29 12.29 -2.48 9.98
N PHE A 30 12.17 -1.78 8.86
CA PHE A 30 10.93 -1.16 8.41
C PHE A 30 9.88 -2.16 7.90
N GLY A 31 10.27 -3.40 7.55
CA GLY A 31 9.34 -4.40 7.02
C GLY A 31 8.25 -4.74 8.04
N LYS A 32 8.62 -4.85 9.32
CA LYS A 32 7.66 -5.08 10.40
C LYS A 32 6.72 -3.87 10.58
N GLU A 33 7.28 -2.66 10.57
CA GLU A 33 6.52 -1.42 10.74
C GLU A 33 5.47 -1.24 9.63
N ILE A 34 5.82 -1.52 8.38
CA ILE A 34 4.89 -1.46 7.24
C ILE A 34 3.71 -2.40 7.48
N MET A 35 3.96 -3.64 7.88
CA MET A 35 2.89 -4.62 8.11
C MET A 35 1.96 -4.22 9.27
N GLU A 36 2.51 -3.70 10.37
CA GLU A 36 1.71 -3.21 11.50
C GLU A 36 0.81 -2.02 11.10
N LYS A 37 1.33 -1.11 10.27
CA LYS A 37 0.54 0.00 9.72
C LYS A 37 -0.55 -0.48 8.79
N ILE A 38 -0.29 -1.48 7.94
CA ILE A 38 -1.29 -2.09 7.07
C ILE A 38 -2.40 -2.73 7.88
N ASP A 39 -2.08 -3.52 8.91
CA ASP A 39 -3.09 -4.11 9.80
C ASP A 39 -3.97 -3.04 10.45
N THR A 40 -3.37 -1.91 10.82
CA THR A 40 -4.09 -0.78 11.39
C THR A 40 -5.03 -0.14 10.36
N ILE A 41 -4.53 0.17 9.17
CA ILE A 41 -5.30 0.79 8.07
C ILE A 41 -6.46 -0.11 7.64
N LEU A 42 -6.26 -1.42 7.62
CA LEU A 42 -7.31 -2.39 7.27
C LEU A 42 -8.45 -2.46 8.29
N ASN A 43 -8.28 -1.94 9.50
CA ASN A 43 -9.38 -1.78 10.46
C ASN A 43 -10.28 -0.57 10.13
N TYR A 44 -9.84 0.31 9.23
CA TYR A 44 -10.66 1.41 8.72
C TYR A 44 -11.46 0.97 7.50
N ASN A 45 -12.58 1.65 7.25
CA ASN A 45 -13.40 1.43 6.06
C ASN A 45 -12.78 2.13 4.84
N ILE A 46 -11.71 1.56 4.30
CA ILE A 46 -11.05 2.03 3.09
C ILE A 46 -11.63 1.35 1.83
N ALA A 47 -11.75 2.10 0.74
CA ALA A 47 -12.23 1.56 -0.54
C ALA A 47 -11.16 0.78 -1.30
N GLY A 48 -9.88 1.12 -1.08
CA GLY A 48 -8.74 0.48 -1.70
C GLY A 48 -7.43 1.10 -1.22
N ALA A 49 -6.30 0.51 -1.62
CA ALA A 49 -4.98 1.02 -1.29
C ALA A 49 -4.05 1.01 -2.51
N ILE A 50 -3.17 2.00 -2.60
CA ILE A 50 -2.14 2.10 -3.64
C ILE A 50 -0.79 2.20 -2.95
N GLU A 51 0.11 1.26 -3.25
CA GLU A 51 1.52 1.33 -2.85
C GLU A 51 2.34 1.84 -4.04
N ILE A 52 3.16 2.86 -3.81
CA ILE A 52 4.01 3.46 -4.85
C ILE A 52 5.46 3.14 -4.52
N SER A 53 6.20 2.61 -5.49
CA SER A 53 7.64 2.39 -5.35
C SER A 53 8.39 2.83 -6.61
N SER A 54 9.60 3.32 -6.44
CA SER A 54 10.54 3.61 -7.53
C SER A 54 11.61 2.51 -7.71
N PHE A 55 11.50 1.42 -6.96
CA PHE A 55 12.48 0.34 -6.96
C PHE A 55 11.85 -0.96 -7.46
N GLN A 56 12.35 -1.45 -8.61
CA GLN A 56 11.86 -2.71 -9.18
C GLN A 56 12.32 -3.94 -8.40
N CYS A 57 13.46 -3.87 -7.70
CA CYS A 57 14.10 -5.03 -7.08
C CYS A 57 14.72 -4.66 -5.71
N GLY A 58 14.72 -5.62 -4.79
CA GLY A 58 15.28 -5.45 -3.44
C GLY A 58 14.27 -5.74 -2.34
N CYS A 59 14.40 -5.01 -1.24
CA CYS A 59 13.51 -5.11 -0.08
C CYS A 59 12.04 -4.89 -0.43
N ASP A 60 11.77 -3.89 -1.27
CA ASP A 60 10.42 -3.50 -1.69
C ASP A 60 9.70 -4.66 -2.38
N ALA A 61 10.37 -5.33 -3.31
CA ALA A 61 9.81 -6.48 -4.02
C ALA A 61 9.46 -7.64 -3.07
N VAL A 62 10.24 -7.83 -1.99
CA VAL A 62 9.94 -8.87 -0.98
C VAL A 62 8.78 -8.44 -0.10
N ILE A 63 8.80 -7.21 0.41
CA ILE A 63 7.79 -6.70 1.35
C ILE A 63 6.44 -6.57 0.66
N LYS A 64 6.41 -6.06 -0.58
CA LYS A 64 5.22 -5.95 -1.43
C LYS A 64 4.40 -7.23 -1.46
N GLU A 65 5.03 -8.41 -1.57
CA GLU A 65 4.31 -9.69 -1.62
C GLU A 65 3.52 -9.96 -0.33
N PHE A 66 4.02 -9.51 0.82
CA PHE A 66 3.29 -9.59 2.09
C PHE A 66 2.17 -8.56 2.16
N VAL A 67 2.42 -7.33 1.69
CA VAL A 67 1.44 -6.25 1.62
C VAL A 67 0.25 -6.66 0.73
N GLU A 68 0.53 -7.06 -0.52
CA GLU A 68 -0.49 -7.47 -1.49
C GLU A 68 -1.31 -8.65 -0.96
N LYS A 69 -0.65 -9.63 -0.34
CA LYS A 69 -1.33 -10.76 0.28
C LYS A 69 -2.31 -10.31 1.37
N LYS A 70 -1.95 -9.31 2.18
CA LYS A 70 -2.81 -8.79 3.24
C LYS A 70 -4.06 -8.11 2.72
N PHE A 71 -3.92 -7.22 1.74
CA PHE A 71 -5.08 -6.58 1.12
C PHE A 71 -5.99 -7.59 0.42
N LYS A 72 -5.40 -8.57 -0.28
CA LYS A 72 -6.15 -9.67 -0.91
C LYS A 72 -6.93 -10.52 0.09
N GLN A 73 -6.35 -10.83 1.25
CA GLN A 73 -7.02 -11.58 2.33
C GLN A 73 -8.20 -10.81 2.92
N ASN A 74 -8.08 -9.48 3.03
CA ASN A 74 -9.14 -8.59 3.50
C ASN A 74 -10.16 -8.23 2.41
N LYS A 75 -9.97 -8.73 1.17
CA LYS A 75 -10.81 -8.42 0.01
C LYS A 75 -10.89 -6.93 -0.31
N THR A 76 -9.82 -6.20 0.01
CA THR A 76 -9.68 -4.78 -0.29
C THR A 76 -8.88 -4.63 -1.59
N PRO A 77 -9.37 -3.88 -2.59
CA PRO A 77 -8.63 -3.58 -3.81
C PRO A 77 -7.25 -2.98 -3.50
N PHE A 78 -6.23 -3.49 -4.18
CA PHE A 78 -4.85 -3.03 -4.01
C PHE A 78 -4.12 -2.88 -5.34
N LEU A 79 -3.41 -1.77 -5.52
CA LEU A 79 -2.57 -1.49 -6.69
C LEU A 79 -1.13 -1.22 -6.25
N TYR A 80 -0.19 -1.98 -6.79
CA TYR A 80 1.24 -1.67 -6.68
C TYR A 80 1.71 -0.87 -7.91
N LEU A 81 2.03 0.40 -7.74
CA LEU A 81 2.42 1.32 -8.79
C LEU A 81 3.94 1.55 -8.78
N LEU A 82 4.63 0.94 -9.74
CA LEU A 82 6.03 1.24 -10.01
C LEU A 82 6.16 2.53 -10.82
N ILE A 83 7.03 3.42 -10.36
CA ILE A 83 7.41 4.65 -11.05
C ILE A 83 8.91 4.57 -11.37
N ASP A 84 9.25 4.31 -12.62
CA ASP A 84 10.62 4.38 -13.11
C ASP A 84 10.76 5.43 -14.24
N GLU A 85 11.99 5.84 -14.55
CA GLU A 85 12.29 6.86 -15.57
C GLU A 85 11.83 6.44 -16.99
N HIS A 86 11.61 5.16 -17.23
CA HIS A 86 11.13 4.60 -18.49
C HIS A 86 9.61 4.41 -18.52
N THR A 87 8.93 4.66 -17.40
CA THR A 87 7.48 4.48 -17.29
C THR A 87 6.79 5.66 -17.96
N GLY A 88 6.19 5.40 -19.13
CA GLY A 88 5.41 6.41 -19.83
C GLY A 88 4.17 6.83 -19.03
N GLU A 89 3.92 8.13 -18.98
CA GLU A 89 2.79 8.77 -18.27
C GLU A 89 1.43 8.10 -18.57
N ALA A 90 1.20 7.74 -19.85
CA ALA A 90 -0.03 7.07 -20.28
C ALA A 90 -0.25 5.70 -19.62
N GLY A 91 0.83 4.97 -19.31
CA GLY A 91 0.76 3.67 -18.64
C GLY A 91 0.34 3.78 -17.19
N ILE A 92 0.79 4.83 -16.49
CA ILE A 92 0.38 5.11 -15.11
C ILE A 92 -1.10 5.52 -15.08
N GLN A 93 -1.50 6.45 -15.95
CA GLN A 93 -2.88 6.94 -16.00
C GLN A 93 -3.88 5.79 -16.25
N THR A 94 -3.63 4.95 -17.26
CA THR A 94 -4.51 3.82 -17.58
C THR A 94 -4.66 2.86 -16.40
N ARG A 95 -3.58 2.61 -15.65
CA ARG A 95 -3.62 1.71 -14.48
C ARG A 95 -4.38 2.30 -13.31
N LEU A 96 -4.26 3.61 -13.08
CA LEU A 96 -5.05 4.33 -12.08
C LEU A 96 -6.53 4.34 -12.45
N GLU A 97 -6.87 4.62 -13.71
CA GLU A 97 -8.24 4.56 -14.22
C GLU A 97 -8.82 3.15 -14.02
N ALA A 98 -8.10 2.11 -14.43
CA ALA A 98 -8.53 0.73 -14.24
C ALA A 98 -8.68 0.34 -12.76
N PHE A 99 -7.87 0.90 -11.86
CA PHE A 99 -8.01 0.65 -10.42
C PHE A 99 -9.23 1.36 -9.83
N MET A 100 -9.53 2.59 -10.28
CA MET A 100 -10.73 3.33 -9.87
C MET A 100 -12.03 2.59 -10.24
N ASP A 101 -12.03 1.81 -11.33
CA ASP A 101 -13.17 0.96 -11.70
C ASP A 101 -13.37 -0.25 -10.77
N THR A 102 -12.37 -0.58 -9.94
CA THR A 102 -12.41 -1.74 -9.02
C THR A 102 -12.86 -1.42 -7.61
N ILE A 103 -12.85 -0.14 -7.22
CA ILE A 103 -13.22 0.35 -5.88
C ILE A 103 -14.69 0.78 -5.83
#